data_AF-A0A377DCG9-F1
#
_entry.id   AF-A0A377DCG9-F1
#
_cell.length_a   1.000
_cell.length_b   1.000
_cell.length_c   1.000
_cell.angle_alpha   90.00
_cell.angle_beta   90.00
_cell.angle_gamma   90.00
#
_symmetry.space_group_name_H-M   'P 1'
#
loop_
_entity.id
_entity.type
_entity.pdbx_description
1 polymer ?
#
loop_
_entity_poly.entity_id
_entity_poly.type
_entity_poly.pdbx_seq_one_letter_code
_entity_poly.pdbx_strand_id
1 'polypeptide(L)' 'MAKLTKRMRVIREKVDATKQYDINEAIALLKELATAKFVESVT' A
#
# COMPACT_ATOMS: atom_id res chain seq x y z
N MET A 1 7.07 8.27 -20.27
CA MET A 1 6.27 7.86 -19.10
C MET A 1 6.77 6.52 -18.61
N ALA A 2 7.12 6.39 -17.33
CA ALA A 2 7.49 5.09 -16.78
C ALA A 2 6.22 4.22 -16.63
N LYS A 3 6.27 3.00 -17.14
CA LYS A 3 5.16 2.05 -17.01
C LYS A 3 5.04 1.64 -15.54
N LEU A 4 3.86 1.82 -14.94
CA LEU A 4 3.61 1.33 -13.57
C LEU A 4 3.75 -0.19 -13.53
N THR A 5 4.46 -0.68 -12.52
CA THR A 5 4.55 -2.11 -12.24
C THR A 5 3.19 -2.64 -11.78
N LYS A 6 2.99 -3.96 -11.85
CA LYS A 6 1.75 -4.61 -11.38
C LYS A 6 1.48 -4.29 -9.90
N ARG A 7 2.53 -4.33 -9.05
CA ARG A 7 2.44 -4.00 -7.62
C ARG A 7 1.97 -2.57 -7.40
N MET A 8 2.56 -1.60 -8.10
CA MET A 8 2.19 -0.18 -7.95
C MET A 8 0.76 0.12 -8.38
N ARG A 9 0.22 -0.63 -9.36
CA ARG A 9 -1.19 -0.49 -9.76
C ARG A 9 -2.14 -0.91 -8.64
N VAL A 10 -1.91 -2.08 -8.05
CA VAL A 10 -2.73 -2.60 -6.95
C VAL A 10 -2.72 -1.64 -5.75
N ILE A 11 -1.56 -1.06 -5.42
CA ILE A 11 -1.45 -0.07 -4.33
C ILE A 11 -2.32 1.16 -4.64
N ARG A 12 -2.26 1.70 -5.86
CA ARG A 12 -3.07 2.86 -6.25
C ARG A 12 -4.57 2.58 -6.30
N GLU A 13 -4.98 1.34 -6.58
CA GLU A 13 -6.38 0.95 -6.57
C GLU A 13 -6.94 0.83 -5.15
N LYS A 14 -6.09 0.50 -4.16
CA LYS A 14 -6.49 0.31 -2.76
C LYS A 14 -6.27 1.55 -1.88
N VAL A 15 -5.45 2.51 -2.32
CA VAL A 15 -5.12 3.71 -1.55
C VAL A 15 -5.69 4.95 -2.25
N ASP A 16 -6.61 5.62 -1.57
CA ASP A 16 -6.98 7.00 -1.88
C ASP A 16 -5.98 7.97 -1.21
N ALA A 17 -5.29 8.79 -2.01
CA ALA A 17 -4.30 9.76 -1.54
C ALA A 17 -4.90 11.02 -0.88
N THR A 18 -6.20 11.26 -1.04
CA THR A 18 -6.90 12.42 -0.47
C THR A 18 -7.64 12.09 0.82
N LYS A 19 -7.83 10.79 1.09
CA LYS A 19 -8.45 10.30 2.32
C LYS A 19 -7.46 10.36 3.49
N GLN A 20 -7.94 10.87 4.62
CA GLN A 20 -7.25 10.76 5.91
C GLN A 20 -7.66 9.43 6.54
N TYR A 21 -6.69 8.56 6.78
CA TYR A 21 -6.91 7.26 7.40
C TYR A 21 -6.63 7.34 8.89
N ASP A 22 -7.48 6.69 9.69
CA ASP A 22 -7.13 6.37 11.07
C ASP A 22 -5.95 5.39 11.11
N ILE A 23 -5.17 5.45 12.19
CA ILE A 23 -3.96 4.63 12.37
C ILE A 23 -4.26 3.13 12.20
N ASN A 24 -5.38 2.66 12.75
CA ASN A 24 -5.76 1.25 12.66
C ASN A 24 -6.07 0.83 11.22
N GLU A 25 -6.78 1.68 10.47
CA GLU A 25 -7.09 1.43 9.06
C GLU A 25 -5.81 1.46 8.21
N ALA A 26 -4.95 2.44 8.44
CA ALA A 26 -3.66 2.57 7.74
C ALA A 26 -2.77 1.33 7.97
N ILE A 27 -2.64 0.85 9.22
CA ILE A 27 -1.83 -0.34 9.53
C ILE A 27 -2.43 -1.60 8.91
N ALA A 28 -3.76 -1.76 8.93
CA ALA A 28 -4.41 -2.89 8.27
C ALA A 28 -4.13 -2.92 6.77
N LEU A 29 -4.22 -1.76 6.12
CA LEU A 29 -4.00 -1.59 4.70
C LEU A 29 -2.53 -1.85 4.32
N LEU A 30 -1.56 -1.40 5.14
CA LEU A 30 -0.15 -1.70 4.96
C LEU A 30 0.14 -3.21 5.03
N LYS A 31 -0.48 -3.92 5.98
CA LYS A 31 -0.33 -5.38 6.10
C LYS A 31 -0.91 -6.12 4.89
N GLU A 32 -2.02 -5.64 4.34
CA GLU A 32 -2.62 -6.23 3.14
C GLU A 32 -1.75 -6.02 1.89
N LEU A 33 -1.04 -4.89 1.80
CA LEU A 33 -0.15 -4.56 0.68
C LEU A 33 1.24 -5.21 0.79
N ALA A 34 1.65 -5.65 1.99
CA ALA A 34 2.91 -6.34 2.24
C ALA A 34 2.85 -7.79 1.71
N THR A 35 3.23 -7.96 0.45
CA THR A 35 3.15 -9.24 -0.29
C THR A 35 4.49 -9.94 -0.44
N ALA A 36 5.58 -9.32 0.03
CA ALA A 36 6.89 -9.95 0.04
C ALA A 36 6.95 -11.14 1.01
N LYS A 37 7.80 -12.12 0.71
CA LYS A 37 8.02 -13.29 1.57
C LYS A 37 8.90 -13.00 2.80
N PHE A 38 9.10 -11.73 3.13
CA PHE A 38 9.91 -11.27 4.24
C PHE A 38 9.20 -10.10 4.94
N VAL A 39 9.61 -9.80 6.17
CA VAL A 39 9.02 -8.70 6.95
C VAL A 39 9.42 -7.36 6.33
N GLU A 40 8.44 -6.64 5.79
CA GLU A 40 8.64 -5.30 5.25
C GLU A 40 8.74 -4.27 6.39
N SER A 41 9.68 -3.33 6.28
CA SER A 41 9.80 -2.19 7.19
C SER A 41 8.94 -1.03 6.68
N VAL A 42 8.22 -0.37 7.59
CA VAL A 42 7.43 0.83 7.29
C VAL A 42 8.18 2.04 7.83
N THR A 43 8.38 3.06 6.99
CA THR A 43 9.09 4.32 7.30
C THR A 43 8.31 5.52 6.84
#